data_AF-A0A2V6NNI5-F1
#
_entry.id   AF-A0A2V6NNI5-F1
#
_cell.length_a   1.000
_cell.length_b   1.000
_cell.length_c   1.000
_cell.angle_alpha   90.00
_cell.angle_beta   90.00
_cell.angle_gamma   90.00
#
_symmetry.space_group_name_H-M   'P 1'
#
loop_
_entity.id
_entity.type
_entity.pdbx_description
1 polymer ?
#
loop_
_entity_poly.entity_id
_entity_poly.type
_entity_poly.pdbx_seq_one_letter_code
_entity_poly.pdbx_strand_id
1 'polypeptide(L)'
;MTAKRHNFLRALAVLLGLGIGISASGADLVLQKVPPLTVAQAPNYPQNLARLDLGAQIESDMPGDASSSVPFLSGDPASVYALRTGTTRLLVSLAKIENIDSVAFLNSEAKGTVTVATSSAKLSAKSPQWHDEARQIELSSGLISAKLGPAEAKYVRLTFNVSNPGRIGNLGVYSAAAVSDFTMPRTRKIAAGTSAEAVAKANYNLADLHAKARTIFVSSGDDLKLAHNMIDGQPGTAYAFAANDAAPAAIIDLGRSVPVNRVSTFSTSGSAVVTFYVLDALPADNTGNPASALRIDSQRLAAFKTVGASSDDGSGRVAVNFEETTGRYVMLVWTPSTQKENFSVAEIAVFGPASNARLLAANTGGNRSDDKTVRDSKDTKDFSKEIPGEGPAEEQAPAEGPAPELPRPPPFVFIPKVVPTSP
;
A
#
# COMPACT_ATOMS: atom_id res chain seq x y z
N MET A 1 48.69 37.46 -17.96
CA MET A 1 47.54 38.37 -17.72
C MET A 1 46.34 37.83 -18.49
N THR A 2 45.37 37.21 -17.82
CA THR A 2 43.91 37.37 -18.03
C THR A 2 43.17 36.32 -17.21
N ALA A 3 42.44 36.78 -16.20
CA ALA A 3 41.54 35.97 -15.40
C ALA A 3 40.16 35.95 -16.08
N LYS A 4 39.57 34.76 -16.27
CA LYS A 4 38.14 34.61 -16.60
C LYS A 4 37.41 34.03 -15.40
N ARG A 5 36.81 34.92 -14.61
CA ARG A 5 35.75 34.57 -13.64
C ARG A 5 34.51 34.16 -14.43
N HIS A 6 34.03 32.93 -14.23
CA HIS A 6 32.68 32.53 -14.62
C HIS A 6 31.81 32.57 -13.36
N ASN A 7 30.92 33.56 -13.32
CA ASN A 7 29.88 33.65 -12.30
C ASN A 7 28.84 32.55 -12.55
N PHE A 8 28.68 31.64 -11.61
CA PHE A 8 27.52 30.75 -11.54
C PHE A 8 26.29 31.56 -11.11
N LEU A 9 25.38 31.83 -12.05
CA LEU A 9 24.01 32.20 -11.68
C LEU A 9 23.29 30.92 -11.24
N ARG A 10 22.99 30.82 -9.94
CA ARG A 10 21.94 29.95 -9.40
C ARG A 10 20.60 30.49 -9.90
N ALA A 11 19.95 29.75 -10.80
CA ALA A 11 18.54 29.98 -11.09
C ALA A 11 17.71 29.50 -9.90
N LEU A 12 17.26 30.46 -9.09
CA LEU A 12 16.27 30.28 -8.04
C LEU A 12 14.90 30.17 -8.73
N ALA A 13 14.39 28.95 -8.90
CA ALA A 13 13.02 28.75 -9.35
C ALA A 13 12.05 29.08 -8.19
N VAL A 14 11.60 30.33 -8.16
CA VAL A 14 10.48 30.76 -7.32
C VAL A 14 9.21 30.27 -8.01
N LEU A 15 8.63 29.17 -7.52
CA LEU A 15 7.26 28.80 -7.84
C LEU A 15 6.33 29.78 -7.12
N LEU A 16 5.82 30.77 -7.86
CA LEU A 16 4.65 31.52 -7.42
C LEU A 16 3.48 30.54 -7.35
N GLY A 17 2.93 30.37 -6.14
CA GLY A 17 1.63 29.76 -5.93
C GLY A 17 0.54 30.61 -6.57
N LEU A 18 0.21 30.31 -7.82
CA LEU A 18 -1.11 30.62 -8.34
C LEU A 18 -2.07 29.61 -7.72
N GLY A 19 -2.90 30.09 -6.80
CA GLY A 19 -4.07 29.37 -6.33
C GLY A 19 -4.95 29.04 -7.53
N ILE A 20 -4.85 27.81 -8.00
CA ILE A 20 -5.87 27.24 -8.88
C ILE A 20 -7.07 27.03 -7.98
N GLY A 21 -8.01 27.98 -8.03
CA GLY A 21 -9.35 27.76 -7.52
C GLY A 21 -9.92 26.54 -8.23
N ILE A 22 -10.10 25.46 -7.49
CA ILE A 22 -10.70 24.23 -7.99
C ILE A 22 -12.19 24.56 -8.16
N SER A 23 -12.61 24.76 -9.41
CA SER A 23 -14.03 24.62 -9.76
C SER A 23 -14.35 23.12 -9.69
N ALA A 24 -14.57 22.61 -8.48
CA ALA A 24 -15.47 21.49 -8.34
C ALA A 24 -16.77 21.93 -9.02
N SER A 25 -17.32 21.13 -9.92
CA SER A 25 -18.69 21.34 -10.35
C SER A 25 -19.51 21.55 -9.08
N GLY A 26 -20.34 22.60 -9.02
CA GLY A 26 -21.11 22.97 -7.83
C GLY A 26 -22.21 21.95 -7.46
N ALA A 27 -22.00 20.67 -7.76
CA ALA A 27 -22.85 19.56 -7.42
C ALA A 27 -22.40 18.93 -6.10
N ASP A 28 -23.37 18.55 -5.29
CA ASP A 28 -23.12 17.83 -4.04
C ASP A 28 -22.44 16.48 -4.33
N LEU A 29 -21.44 16.14 -3.50
CA LEU A 29 -20.79 14.84 -3.57
C LEU A 29 -21.66 13.83 -2.81
N VAL A 30 -22.28 12.91 -3.56
CA VAL A 30 -23.08 11.81 -3.00
C VAL A 30 -22.25 10.54 -3.03
N LEU A 31 -21.99 9.97 -1.86
CA LEU A 31 -21.16 8.77 -1.71
C LEU A 31 -21.99 7.60 -1.22
N GLN A 32 -21.90 6.47 -1.92
CA GLN A 32 -22.52 5.21 -1.60
C GLN A 32 -21.66 4.42 -0.61
N LYS A 33 -22.30 3.84 0.40
CA LYS A 33 -21.61 3.04 1.41
C LYS A 33 -21.15 1.72 0.80
N VAL A 34 -19.87 1.41 0.99
CA VAL A 34 -19.28 0.15 0.52
C VAL A 34 -19.67 -0.97 1.49
N PRO A 35 -20.19 -2.11 1.00
CA PRO A 35 -20.46 -3.27 1.83
C PRO A 35 -19.18 -3.76 2.53
N PRO A 36 -19.24 -4.16 3.81
CA PRO A 36 -18.07 -4.69 4.50
C PRO A 36 -17.56 -5.96 3.82
N LEU A 37 -16.23 -6.17 3.86
CA LEU A 37 -15.63 -7.42 3.41
C LEU A 37 -16.22 -8.61 4.18
N THR A 38 -16.53 -9.67 3.45
CA THR A 38 -17.00 -10.94 4.00
C THR A 38 -15.87 -11.97 4.03
N VAL A 39 -16.01 -12.98 4.88
CA VAL A 39 -15.05 -14.11 4.94
C VAL A 39 -14.92 -14.81 3.59
N ALA A 40 -16.01 -14.92 2.83
CA ALA A 40 -16.03 -15.54 1.51
C ALA A 40 -15.21 -14.76 0.46
N GLN A 41 -14.96 -13.47 0.69
CA GLN A 41 -14.18 -12.62 -0.22
C GLN A 41 -12.69 -12.58 0.13
N ALA A 42 -12.29 -13.01 1.34
CA ALA A 42 -10.88 -13.00 1.75
C ALA A 42 -9.92 -13.70 0.76
N PRO A 43 -10.28 -14.83 0.11
CA PRO A 43 -9.44 -15.47 -0.91
C PRO A 43 -9.05 -14.57 -2.11
N ASN A 44 -9.84 -13.53 -2.40
CA ASN A 44 -9.61 -12.64 -3.55
C ASN A 44 -8.52 -11.59 -3.30
N TYR A 45 -8.04 -11.49 -2.05
CA TYR A 45 -7.17 -10.41 -1.59
C TYR A 45 -5.88 -10.96 -0.95
N PRO A 46 -5.05 -11.69 -1.71
CA PRO A 46 -3.78 -12.21 -1.20
C PRO A 46 -2.87 -11.07 -0.73
N GLN A 47 -2.23 -11.26 0.42
CA GLN A 47 -1.27 -10.31 0.93
C GLN A 47 -0.02 -10.30 0.04
N ASN A 48 0.41 -9.11 -0.36
CA ASN A 48 1.65 -8.94 -1.08
C ASN A 48 2.83 -9.11 -0.11
N LEU A 49 3.60 -10.19 -0.27
CA LEU A 49 4.74 -10.54 0.57
C LEU A 49 6.00 -9.73 0.23
N ALA A 50 6.06 -9.11 -0.95
CA ALA A 50 7.14 -8.23 -1.37
C ALA A 50 6.95 -6.82 -0.78
N ARG A 51 6.94 -6.75 0.56
CA ARG A 51 6.75 -5.51 1.31
C ARG A 51 7.83 -5.33 2.36
N LEU A 52 8.39 -4.12 2.42
CA LEU A 52 9.50 -3.81 3.33
C LEU A 52 9.11 -4.02 4.80
N ASP A 53 7.89 -3.64 5.15
CA ASP A 53 7.33 -3.77 6.50
C ASP A 53 6.93 -5.21 6.84
N LEU A 54 6.88 -6.13 5.86
CA LEU A 54 6.81 -7.57 6.08
C LEU A 54 8.19 -8.23 6.10
N GLY A 55 9.26 -7.44 6.06
CA GLY A 55 10.64 -7.90 6.15
C GLY A 55 11.25 -8.33 4.81
N ALA A 56 10.59 -8.00 3.69
CA ALA A 56 11.18 -8.24 2.38
C ALA A 56 12.34 -7.27 2.10
N GLN A 57 13.32 -7.73 1.33
CA GLN A 57 14.45 -6.95 0.84
C GLN A 57 14.56 -7.10 -0.67
N ILE A 58 15.14 -6.10 -1.34
CA ILE A 58 15.37 -6.13 -2.78
C ILE A 58 16.82 -5.75 -3.09
N GLU A 59 17.48 -6.59 -3.89
CA GLU A 59 18.83 -6.37 -4.41
C GLU A 59 18.77 -6.24 -5.93
N SER A 60 19.55 -5.31 -6.50
CA SER A 60 19.71 -5.14 -7.94
C SER A 60 21.18 -5.37 -8.30
N ASP A 61 21.45 -6.05 -9.41
CA ASP A 61 22.82 -6.24 -9.92
C ASP A 61 23.40 -5.00 -10.61
N MET A 62 22.60 -3.94 -10.77
CA MET A 62 23.03 -2.67 -11.36
C MET A 62 23.64 -1.72 -10.31
N PRO A 63 24.94 -1.33 -10.46
CA PRO A 63 25.59 -0.40 -9.53
C PRO A 63 24.89 0.96 -9.53
N GLY A 64 24.51 1.44 -8.34
CA GLY A 64 23.83 2.73 -8.15
C GLY A 64 22.30 2.67 -8.03
N ASP A 65 21.67 1.55 -8.39
CA ASP A 65 20.21 1.38 -8.35
C ASP A 65 19.71 0.63 -7.08
N ALA A 66 20.60 0.17 -6.20
CA ALA A 66 20.21 -0.52 -4.96
C ALA A 66 19.40 0.38 -4.00
N SER A 67 19.67 1.70 -3.97
CA SER A 67 18.87 2.65 -3.19
C SER A 67 17.59 3.09 -3.91
N SER A 68 17.50 2.89 -5.22
CA SER A 68 16.31 3.23 -6.03
C SER A 68 15.33 2.06 -6.13
N SER A 69 15.74 0.83 -5.82
CA SER A 69 14.87 -0.35 -5.77
C SER A 69 14.05 -0.45 -4.48
N VAL A 70 14.52 0.07 -3.33
CA VAL A 70 13.81 -0.08 -2.05
C VAL A 70 12.41 0.56 -2.03
N PRO A 71 12.18 1.77 -2.59
CA PRO A 71 10.84 2.34 -2.71
C PRO A 71 9.85 1.42 -3.44
N PHE A 72 10.33 0.49 -4.27
CA PHE A 72 9.50 -0.48 -4.96
C PHE A 72 8.81 -1.50 -4.02
N LEU A 73 9.33 -1.68 -2.80
CA LEU A 73 8.73 -2.53 -1.76
C LEU A 73 7.85 -1.76 -0.76
N SER A 74 7.65 -0.45 -0.95
CA SER A 74 6.83 0.37 -0.04
C SER A 74 5.33 0.17 -0.21
N GLY A 75 4.90 -0.36 -1.36
CA GLY A 75 3.50 -0.38 -1.77
C GLY A 75 3.01 0.98 -2.32
N ASP A 76 3.89 1.95 -2.54
CA ASP A 76 3.56 3.22 -3.17
C ASP A 76 3.31 3.04 -4.69
N PRO A 77 2.08 3.23 -5.18
CA PRO A 77 1.78 3.14 -6.60
C PRO A 77 2.45 4.25 -7.42
N ALA A 78 2.99 5.33 -6.86
CA ALA A 78 3.81 6.28 -7.61
C ALA A 78 5.29 5.88 -7.68
N SER A 79 5.73 4.86 -6.93
CA SER A 79 7.11 4.37 -6.96
C SER A 79 7.32 3.37 -8.11
N VAL A 80 8.22 3.72 -9.04
CA VAL A 80 8.53 2.91 -10.23
C VAL A 80 10.03 2.64 -10.33
N TYR A 81 10.39 1.48 -10.86
CA TYR A 81 11.77 1.08 -11.13
C TYR A 81 12.07 1.21 -12.62
N ALA A 82 13.14 1.92 -12.98
CA ALA A 82 13.53 2.11 -14.37
C ALA A 82 14.30 0.89 -14.90
N LEU A 83 13.86 0.36 -16.04
CA LEU A 83 14.55 -0.68 -16.78
C LEU A 83 15.33 -0.06 -17.94
N ARG A 84 16.61 -0.40 -18.04
CA ARG A 84 17.51 0.02 -19.13
C ARG A 84 17.73 -1.13 -20.10
N THR A 85 18.10 -0.83 -21.34
CA THR A 85 18.51 -1.84 -22.31
C THR A 85 19.64 -2.72 -21.76
N GLY A 86 19.54 -4.03 -21.98
CA GLY A 86 20.45 -5.04 -21.44
C GLY A 86 19.79 -5.92 -20.40
N THR A 87 20.60 -6.58 -19.57
CA THR A 87 20.10 -7.48 -18.52
C THR A 87 20.09 -6.78 -17.17
N THR A 88 18.95 -6.80 -16.49
CA THR A 88 18.82 -6.39 -15.09
C THR A 88 18.29 -7.56 -14.26
N ARG A 89 18.89 -7.82 -13.11
CA ARG A 89 18.40 -8.83 -12.16
C ARG A 89 17.97 -8.18 -10.86
N LEU A 90 16.72 -8.43 -10.49
CA LEU A 90 16.18 -8.10 -9.18
C LEU A 90 16.06 -9.37 -8.36
N LEU A 91 16.61 -9.35 -7.15
CA LEU A 91 16.45 -10.43 -6.18
C LEU A 91 15.60 -9.90 -5.02
N VAL A 92 14.39 -10.43 -4.88
CA VAL A 92 13.52 -10.20 -3.74
C VAL A 92 13.78 -11.30 -2.72
N SER A 93 14.16 -10.92 -1.50
CA SER A 93 14.31 -11.84 -0.36
C SER A 93 13.15 -11.63 0.60
N LEU A 94 12.34 -12.65 0.82
CA LEU A 94 11.25 -12.65 1.79
C LEU A 94 11.78 -12.85 3.21
N ALA A 95 11.01 -12.46 4.22
CA ALA A 95 11.41 -12.57 5.62
C ALA A 95 11.68 -14.02 6.06
N LYS A 96 10.90 -14.96 5.53
CA LYS A 96 11.01 -16.41 5.75
C LYS A 96 10.67 -17.17 4.46
N ILE A 97 10.81 -18.49 4.50
CA ILE A 97 10.29 -19.35 3.43
C ILE A 97 8.76 -19.24 3.46
N GLU A 98 8.17 -18.94 2.31
CA GLU A 98 6.74 -18.77 2.10
C GLU A 98 6.30 -19.72 0.98
N ASN A 99 4.99 -20.02 0.94
CA ASN A 99 4.40 -20.78 -0.16
C ASN A 99 3.89 -19.79 -1.23
N ILE A 100 4.76 -19.48 -2.19
CA ILE A 100 4.50 -18.52 -3.25
C ILE A 100 3.62 -19.17 -4.30
N ASP A 101 2.63 -18.45 -4.79
CA ASP A 101 1.69 -18.91 -5.81
C ASP A 101 1.82 -18.10 -7.12
N SER A 102 2.05 -16.79 -7.01
CA SER A 102 2.22 -15.92 -8.18
C SER A 102 3.12 -14.70 -7.93
N VAL A 103 3.63 -14.15 -9.01
CA VAL A 103 4.39 -12.89 -9.05
C VAL A 103 3.77 -12.00 -10.11
N ALA A 104 3.53 -10.73 -9.81
CA ALA A 104 2.97 -9.79 -10.77
C ALA A 104 3.57 -8.39 -10.63
N PHE A 105 3.60 -7.63 -11.71
CA PHE A 105 4.00 -6.23 -11.74
C PHE A 105 3.39 -5.53 -12.96
N LEU A 106 3.39 -4.20 -12.96
CA LEU A 106 3.00 -3.40 -14.10
C LEU A 106 4.23 -3.02 -14.92
N ASN A 107 4.16 -3.16 -16.23
CA ASN A 107 5.18 -2.70 -17.16
C ASN A 107 4.67 -1.48 -17.93
N SER A 108 5.49 -0.44 -17.98
CA SER A 108 5.29 0.77 -18.77
C SER A 108 6.39 0.81 -19.83
N GLU A 109 6.03 0.43 -21.06
CA GLU A 109 6.79 0.64 -22.31
C GLU A 109 8.07 -0.21 -22.49
N ALA A 110 8.54 -0.93 -21.47
CA ALA A 110 9.72 -1.78 -21.63
C ALA A 110 9.40 -2.92 -22.61
N LYS A 111 10.32 -3.19 -23.53
CA LYS A 111 10.23 -4.34 -24.46
C LYS A 111 11.36 -5.30 -24.20
N GLY A 112 11.14 -6.58 -24.47
CA GLY A 112 12.08 -7.65 -24.19
C GLY A 112 11.39 -8.78 -23.45
N THR A 113 12.10 -9.46 -22.55
CA THR A 113 11.54 -10.56 -21.76
C THR A 113 11.89 -10.47 -20.29
N VAL A 114 11.10 -11.14 -19.46
CA VAL A 114 11.39 -11.39 -18.06
C VAL A 114 11.35 -12.88 -17.78
N THR A 115 12.26 -13.35 -16.95
CA THR A 115 12.22 -14.70 -16.37
C THR A 115 12.04 -14.57 -14.87
N VAL A 116 11.08 -15.30 -14.31
CA VAL A 116 10.84 -15.39 -12.86
C VAL A 116 11.36 -16.73 -12.37
N ALA A 117 12.12 -16.71 -11.27
CA ALA A 117 12.68 -17.92 -10.67
C ALA A 117 12.58 -17.85 -9.15
N THR A 118 12.51 -19.01 -8.50
CA THR A 118 12.36 -19.11 -7.04
C THR A 118 13.42 -20.00 -6.41
N SER A 119 13.72 -19.77 -5.13
CA SER A 119 14.56 -20.67 -4.33
C SER A 119 14.30 -20.50 -2.83
N SER A 120 14.54 -21.56 -2.06
CA SER A 120 14.58 -21.49 -0.59
C SER A 120 15.94 -21.06 -0.03
N ALA A 121 17.00 -21.07 -0.84
CA ALA A 121 18.34 -20.65 -0.45
C ALA A 121 18.82 -19.42 -1.26
N LYS A 122 19.74 -18.63 -0.70
CA LYS A 122 20.35 -17.53 -1.46
C LYS A 122 21.37 -18.13 -2.42
N LEU A 123 21.05 -18.11 -3.70
CA LEU A 123 21.88 -18.68 -4.76
C LEU A 123 22.57 -17.59 -5.59
N SER A 124 23.68 -17.94 -6.24
CA SER A 124 24.27 -17.08 -7.25
C SER A 124 23.34 -16.93 -8.47
N ALA A 125 23.45 -15.82 -9.19
CA ALA A 125 22.57 -15.51 -10.32
C ALA A 125 22.62 -16.50 -11.49
N LYS A 126 23.66 -17.35 -11.57
CA LYS A 126 23.83 -18.37 -12.62
C LYS A 126 23.71 -19.80 -12.07
N SER A 127 23.27 -19.96 -10.82
CA SER A 127 23.13 -21.29 -10.23
C SER A 127 22.06 -22.09 -10.99
N PRO A 128 22.29 -23.37 -11.32
CA PRO A 128 21.24 -24.21 -11.90
C PRO A 128 20.18 -24.65 -10.88
N GLN A 129 20.34 -24.29 -9.60
CA GLN A 129 19.44 -24.69 -8.51
C GLN A 129 18.24 -23.74 -8.32
N TRP A 130 18.10 -22.73 -9.16
CA TRP A 130 16.88 -21.93 -9.19
C TRP A 130 15.75 -22.74 -9.81
N HIS A 131 14.60 -22.74 -9.15
CA HIS A 131 13.39 -23.37 -9.65
C HIS A 131 12.62 -22.41 -10.54
N ASP A 132 11.82 -22.97 -11.46
CA ASP A 132 10.93 -22.24 -12.37
C ASP A 132 11.59 -21.27 -13.38
N GLU A 133 12.92 -21.28 -13.53
CA GLU A 133 13.67 -20.43 -14.48
C GLU A 133 13.23 -20.57 -15.95
N ALA A 134 12.51 -21.62 -16.32
CA ALA A 134 12.16 -21.89 -17.70
C ALA A 134 11.00 -21.02 -18.25
N ARG A 135 10.25 -20.30 -17.39
CA ARG A 135 9.14 -19.44 -17.85
C ARG A 135 9.66 -18.05 -18.22
N GLN A 136 10.05 -17.90 -19.48
CA GLN A 136 10.30 -16.61 -20.11
C GLN A 136 8.97 -15.98 -20.55
N ILE A 137 8.70 -14.76 -20.10
CA ILE A 137 7.49 -14.00 -20.39
C ILE A 137 7.89 -12.79 -21.23
N GLU A 138 7.15 -12.51 -22.30
CA GLU A 138 7.34 -11.32 -23.11
C GLU A 138 6.86 -10.07 -22.36
N LEU A 139 7.64 -9.00 -22.40
CA LEU A 139 7.27 -7.72 -21.81
C LEU A 139 6.34 -6.96 -22.77
N SER A 140 5.06 -6.91 -22.41
CA SER A 140 4.04 -6.03 -22.99
C SER A 140 3.70 -4.89 -22.02
N SER A 141 3.18 -3.77 -22.50
CA SER A 141 2.66 -2.72 -21.62
C SER A 141 1.44 -3.22 -20.85
N GLY A 142 1.36 -2.89 -19.56
CA GLY A 142 0.29 -3.32 -18.67
C GLY A 142 0.73 -4.39 -17.68
N LEU A 143 -0.20 -5.25 -17.24
CA LEU A 143 0.04 -6.28 -16.25
C LEU A 143 0.90 -7.42 -16.81
N ILE A 144 2.02 -7.68 -16.15
CA ILE A 144 2.81 -8.90 -16.31
C ILE A 144 2.58 -9.78 -15.08
N SER A 145 2.20 -11.03 -15.29
CA SER A 145 1.95 -11.98 -14.21
C SER A 145 2.52 -13.35 -14.55
N ALA A 146 3.11 -13.99 -13.55
CA ALA A 146 3.66 -15.33 -13.60
C ALA A 146 2.95 -16.18 -12.53
N LYS A 147 2.15 -17.16 -12.97
CA LYS A 147 1.64 -18.21 -12.08
C LYS A 147 2.73 -19.27 -11.92
N LEU A 148 3.19 -19.44 -10.68
CA LEU A 148 4.22 -20.42 -10.32
C LEU A 148 3.56 -21.73 -9.83
N GLY A 149 2.36 -21.62 -9.25
CA GLY A 149 1.77 -22.69 -8.45
C GLY A 149 2.39 -22.70 -7.05
N PRO A 150 1.85 -23.46 -6.08
CA PRO A 150 2.33 -23.44 -4.71
C PRO A 150 3.78 -23.96 -4.63
N ALA A 151 4.72 -23.05 -4.40
CA ALA A 151 6.15 -23.31 -4.35
C ALA A 151 6.78 -22.73 -3.08
N GLU A 152 7.51 -23.56 -2.34
CA GLU A 152 8.25 -23.10 -1.17
C GLU A 152 9.49 -22.30 -1.58
N ALA A 153 9.48 -21.01 -1.26
CA ALA A 153 10.56 -20.13 -1.59
C ALA A 153 10.73 -19.01 -0.59
N LYS A 154 11.99 -18.63 -0.38
CA LYS A 154 12.39 -17.42 0.34
C LYS A 154 12.87 -16.33 -0.61
N TYR A 155 13.34 -16.70 -1.80
CA TYR A 155 13.96 -15.82 -2.77
C TYR A 155 13.21 -15.88 -4.08
N VAL A 156 12.88 -14.72 -4.65
CA VAL A 156 12.31 -14.57 -5.98
C VAL A 156 13.27 -13.74 -6.81
N ARG A 157 13.71 -14.27 -7.95
CA ARG A 157 14.59 -13.56 -8.88
C ARG A 157 13.83 -13.21 -10.14
N LEU A 158 13.83 -11.94 -10.50
CA LEU A 158 13.35 -11.45 -11.79
C LEU A 158 14.56 -11.09 -12.65
N THR A 159 14.72 -11.77 -13.78
CA THR A 159 15.76 -11.47 -14.77
C THR A 159 15.11 -10.82 -15.98
N PHE A 160 15.31 -9.52 -16.15
CA PHE A 160 14.83 -8.76 -17.29
C PHE A 160 15.91 -8.73 -18.38
N ASN A 161 15.55 -9.09 -19.60
CA ASN A 161 16.36 -8.91 -20.80
C ASN A 161 15.66 -7.88 -21.69
N VAL A 162 16.08 -6.63 -21.57
CA VAL A 162 15.37 -5.46 -22.08
C VAL A 162 15.98 -5.03 -23.40
N SER A 163 15.17 -5.00 -24.46
CA SER A 163 15.55 -4.46 -25.77
C SER A 163 15.20 -2.97 -25.91
N ASN A 164 14.09 -2.53 -25.30
CA ASN A 164 13.69 -1.13 -25.22
C ASN A 164 13.49 -0.71 -23.75
N PRO A 165 14.08 0.40 -23.29
CA PRO A 165 13.91 0.87 -21.92
C PRO A 165 12.43 1.11 -21.56
N GLY A 166 12.16 1.09 -20.27
CA GLY A 166 10.83 1.39 -19.73
C GLY A 166 10.85 1.41 -18.22
N ARG A 167 9.69 1.22 -17.59
CA ARG A 167 9.56 1.22 -16.13
C ARG A 167 8.67 0.08 -15.67
N ILE A 168 8.93 -0.41 -14.46
CA ILE A 168 8.04 -1.34 -13.79
C ILE A 168 7.49 -0.74 -12.49
N GLY A 169 6.23 -1.04 -12.18
CA GLY A 169 5.44 -0.54 -11.05
C GLY A 169 4.82 -1.70 -10.26
N ASN A 170 4.44 -1.46 -9.01
CA ASN A 170 3.54 -2.32 -8.24
C ASN A 170 3.95 -3.81 -8.22
N LEU A 171 5.22 -4.10 -7.93
CA LEU A 171 5.66 -5.49 -7.78
C LEU A 171 4.93 -6.16 -6.62
N GLY A 172 4.52 -7.40 -6.88
CA GLY A 172 4.01 -8.28 -5.85
C GLY A 172 4.42 -9.72 -6.02
N VAL A 173 4.55 -10.35 -4.85
CA VAL A 173 4.79 -11.77 -4.66
C VAL A 173 3.69 -12.24 -3.73
N TYR A 174 2.87 -13.18 -4.18
CA TYR A 174 1.63 -13.55 -3.50
C TYR A 174 1.65 -15.03 -3.16
N SER A 175 1.23 -15.35 -1.93
CA SER A 175 0.77 -16.69 -1.58
C SER A 175 -0.72 -16.82 -1.86
N ALA A 176 -1.27 -18.03 -1.73
CA ALA A 176 -2.72 -18.17 -1.58
C ALA A 176 -3.18 -17.38 -0.34
N ALA A 177 -4.25 -16.60 -0.49
CA ALA A 177 -4.78 -15.77 0.60
C ALA A 177 -5.47 -16.64 1.64
N ALA A 178 -5.18 -16.42 2.92
CA ALA A 178 -5.88 -17.07 4.02
C ALA A 178 -6.79 -16.08 4.76
N VAL A 179 -7.95 -16.55 5.24
CA VAL A 179 -8.84 -15.74 6.11
C VAL A 179 -8.08 -15.22 7.35
N SER A 180 -7.08 -15.98 7.82
CA SER A 180 -6.21 -15.58 8.92
C SER A 180 -5.43 -14.30 8.63
N ASP A 181 -5.08 -13.98 7.38
CA ASP A 181 -4.32 -12.76 7.07
C ASP A 181 -5.09 -11.48 7.46
N PHE A 182 -6.44 -11.56 7.52
CA PHE A 182 -7.32 -10.45 7.88
C PHE A 182 -7.74 -10.41 9.36
N THR A 183 -7.67 -11.55 10.05
CA THR A 183 -8.08 -11.68 11.46
C THR A 183 -6.90 -11.75 12.42
N MET A 184 -5.74 -12.17 11.92
CA MET A 184 -4.47 -12.31 12.62
C MET A 184 -3.37 -11.67 11.77
N PRO A 185 -3.29 -10.32 11.72
CA PRO A 185 -2.36 -9.63 10.85
C PRO A 185 -0.92 -10.10 11.07
N ARG A 186 -0.20 -10.33 9.97
CA ARG A 186 1.21 -10.75 10.03
C ARG A 186 2.03 -9.73 10.81
N THR A 187 3.00 -10.23 11.58
CA THR A 187 3.94 -9.38 12.30
C THR A 187 4.72 -8.51 11.31
N ARG A 188 4.62 -7.20 11.47
CA ARG A 188 5.36 -6.23 10.66
C ARG A 188 6.75 -6.02 11.27
N LYS A 189 7.80 -6.21 10.48
CA LYS A 189 9.19 -6.08 10.89
C LYS A 189 10.05 -5.70 9.70
N ILE A 190 10.86 -4.67 9.85
CA ILE A 190 11.87 -4.30 8.85
C ILE A 190 13.08 -5.22 9.02
N ALA A 191 13.60 -5.76 7.92
CA ALA A 191 14.77 -6.62 7.94
C ALA A 191 16.01 -5.92 8.50
N ALA A 192 16.84 -6.67 9.24
CA ALA A 192 18.08 -6.15 9.80
C ALA A 192 19.05 -5.73 8.68
N GLY A 193 19.73 -4.60 8.86
CA GLY A 193 20.67 -4.06 7.87
C GLY A 193 20.05 -3.17 6.78
N THR A 194 18.72 -3.01 6.74
CA THR A 194 18.09 -1.98 5.89
C THR A 194 18.49 -0.59 6.36
N SER A 195 19.04 0.24 5.47
CA SER A 195 19.54 1.57 5.85
C SER A 195 18.39 2.49 6.32
N ALA A 196 18.70 3.38 7.26
CA ALA A 196 17.73 4.37 7.75
C ALA A 196 17.15 5.25 6.62
N GLU A 197 17.96 5.57 5.61
CA GLU A 197 17.55 6.31 4.43
C GLU A 197 16.58 5.50 3.55
N ALA A 198 16.83 4.20 3.40
CA ALA A 198 15.96 3.30 2.66
C ALA A 198 14.61 3.11 3.36
N VAL A 199 14.61 2.98 4.70
CA VAL A 199 13.38 2.95 5.52
C VAL A 199 12.63 4.29 5.44
N ALA A 200 13.33 5.41 5.48
CA ALA A 200 12.68 6.72 5.38
C ALA A 200 12.04 6.98 4.01
N LYS A 201 12.60 6.36 2.96
CA LYS A 201 12.07 6.40 1.59
C LYS A 201 10.97 5.37 1.34
N ALA A 202 10.99 4.25 2.05
CA ALA A 202 10.00 3.18 1.96
C ALA A 202 9.20 3.12 3.26
N ASN A 203 8.23 4.01 3.36
CA ASN A 203 7.26 3.99 4.43
C ASN A 203 6.30 2.80 4.26
N TYR A 204 5.57 2.52 5.33
CA TYR A 204 4.52 1.51 5.36
C TYR A 204 3.21 2.07 4.81
N ASN A 205 2.56 1.35 3.87
CA ASN A 205 1.24 1.72 3.36
C ASN A 205 0.15 1.46 4.42
N LEU A 206 -0.39 2.55 4.97
CA LEU A 206 -1.46 2.57 5.96
C LEU A 206 -2.83 2.22 5.36
N ALA A 207 -3.01 2.35 4.04
CA ALA A 207 -4.27 2.05 3.37
C ALA A 207 -4.43 0.58 2.99
N ASP A 208 -3.46 -0.29 3.26
CA ASP A 208 -3.50 -1.72 2.91
C ASP A 208 -4.64 -2.47 3.63
N LEU A 209 -5.37 -3.34 2.93
CA LEU A 209 -6.43 -4.18 3.54
C LEU A 209 -5.95 -5.00 4.75
N HIS A 210 -4.74 -5.52 4.69
CA HIS A 210 -4.07 -6.27 5.76
C HIS A 210 -3.55 -5.35 6.87
N ALA A 211 -3.59 -4.03 6.68
CA ALA A 211 -3.45 -3.00 7.72
C ALA A 211 -4.71 -2.77 8.55
N LYS A 212 -5.82 -3.44 8.21
CA LYS A 212 -7.19 -3.15 8.65
C LYS A 212 -7.80 -1.88 8.05
N ALA A 213 -7.21 -1.30 7.01
CA ALA A 213 -7.84 -0.21 6.27
C ALA A 213 -8.99 -0.73 5.40
N ARG A 214 -9.99 0.11 5.13
CA ARG A 214 -11.19 -0.24 4.36
C ARG A 214 -11.61 0.91 3.47
N THR A 215 -12.03 0.60 2.24
CA THR A 215 -12.82 1.53 1.44
C THR A 215 -14.23 1.54 2.02
N ILE A 216 -14.69 2.68 2.53
CA ILE A 216 -16.00 2.77 3.22
C ILE A 216 -17.06 3.51 2.40
N PHE A 217 -16.63 4.37 1.49
CA PHE A 217 -17.53 5.12 0.61
C PHE A 217 -16.92 5.31 -0.78
N VAL A 218 -17.76 5.27 -1.81
CA VAL A 218 -17.42 5.59 -3.20
C VAL A 218 -18.57 6.36 -3.85
N SER A 219 -18.29 7.28 -4.77
CA SER A 219 -19.33 8.10 -5.43
C SER A 219 -20.27 7.28 -6.33
N SER A 220 -19.75 6.28 -7.03
CA SER A 220 -20.50 5.46 -7.99
C SER A 220 -19.78 4.15 -8.31
N GLY A 221 -20.45 3.28 -9.07
CA GLY A 221 -19.93 2.03 -9.63
C GLY A 221 -20.95 0.88 -9.50
N ASP A 222 -20.90 -0.08 -10.42
CA ASP A 222 -21.94 -1.12 -10.53
C ASP A 222 -21.83 -2.21 -9.44
N ASP A 223 -20.60 -2.55 -9.02
CA ASP A 223 -20.35 -3.53 -7.95
C ASP A 223 -19.50 -2.92 -6.83
N LEU A 224 -20.17 -2.32 -5.86
CA LEU A 224 -19.54 -1.70 -4.68
C LEU A 224 -18.63 -2.67 -3.90
N LYS A 225 -18.83 -4.00 -4.02
CA LYS A 225 -18.00 -4.99 -3.33
C LYS A 225 -16.54 -4.98 -3.82
N LEU A 226 -16.31 -4.53 -5.06
CA LEU A 226 -14.99 -4.42 -5.67
C LEU A 226 -14.24 -3.15 -5.22
N ALA A 227 -14.85 -2.26 -4.43
CA ALA A 227 -14.20 -1.01 -4.01
C ALA A 227 -12.94 -1.24 -3.16
N HIS A 228 -12.80 -2.42 -2.54
CA HIS A 228 -11.58 -2.83 -1.83
C HIS A 228 -10.40 -3.14 -2.77
N ASN A 229 -10.65 -3.34 -4.08
CA ASN A 229 -9.58 -3.51 -5.06
C ASN A 229 -8.68 -2.28 -5.13
N MET A 230 -9.17 -1.09 -4.78
CA MET A 230 -8.35 0.14 -4.75
C MET A 230 -7.26 0.11 -3.67
N ILE A 231 -7.26 -0.86 -2.75
CA ILE A 231 -6.34 -0.89 -1.61
C ILE A 231 -5.82 -2.32 -1.31
N ASP A 232 -5.95 -3.23 -2.27
CA ASP A 232 -5.59 -4.63 -2.08
C ASP A 232 -4.11 -4.95 -2.36
N GLY A 233 -3.36 -4.00 -2.91
CA GLY A 233 -1.95 -4.17 -3.22
C GLY A 233 -1.68 -5.08 -4.42
N GLN A 234 -2.69 -5.35 -5.27
CA GLN A 234 -2.60 -6.18 -6.46
C GLN A 234 -2.59 -5.34 -7.75
N PRO A 235 -1.54 -5.43 -8.59
CA PRO A 235 -1.41 -4.64 -9.81
C PRO A 235 -2.45 -4.96 -10.90
N GLY A 236 -3.17 -6.07 -10.77
CA GLY A 236 -4.11 -6.56 -11.79
C GLY A 236 -5.58 -6.31 -11.50
N THR A 237 -5.89 -5.72 -10.35
CA THR A 237 -7.27 -5.41 -9.92
C THR A 237 -7.50 -3.90 -9.98
N ALA A 238 -8.76 -3.52 -10.11
CA ALA A 238 -9.18 -2.13 -10.05
C ALA A 238 -10.65 -2.03 -9.66
N TYR A 239 -11.06 -0.84 -9.26
CA TYR A 239 -12.46 -0.46 -9.10
C TYR A 239 -12.85 0.53 -10.20
N ALA A 240 -13.95 0.26 -10.91
CA ALA A 240 -14.46 1.11 -11.97
C ALA A 240 -15.62 1.98 -11.44
N PHE A 241 -15.52 3.28 -11.65
CA PHE A 241 -16.59 4.24 -11.39
C PHE A 241 -17.56 4.26 -12.58
N ALA A 242 -18.78 4.73 -12.36
CA ALA A 242 -19.76 4.86 -13.43
C ALA A 242 -19.31 5.88 -14.48
N ALA A 243 -19.59 5.61 -15.76
CA ALA A 243 -19.20 6.48 -16.89
C ALA A 243 -19.75 7.92 -16.79
N ASN A 244 -20.87 8.09 -16.08
CA ASN A 244 -21.53 9.38 -15.86
C ASN A 244 -21.11 10.08 -14.56
N ASP A 245 -20.16 9.52 -13.81
CA ASP A 245 -19.63 10.15 -12.61
C ASP A 245 -18.71 11.32 -12.96
N ALA A 246 -19.21 12.54 -12.73
CA ALA A 246 -18.46 13.76 -13.01
C ALA A 246 -17.35 14.04 -11.99
N ALA A 247 -17.43 13.42 -10.80
CA ALA A 247 -16.45 13.60 -9.73
C ALA A 247 -16.27 12.28 -8.97
N PRO A 248 -15.59 11.28 -9.59
CA PRO A 248 -15.24 10.05 -8.90
C PRO A 248 -14.58 10.37 -7.56
N ALA A 249 -15.01 9.70 -6.51
CA ALA A 249 -14.49 9.93 -5.17
C ALA A 249 -14.54 8.66 -4.33
N ALA A 250 -13.60 8.56 -3.40
CA ALA A 250 -13.53 7.46 -2.45
C ALA A 250 -13.11 7.97 -1.07
N ILE A 251 -13.63 7.34 -0.01
CA ILE A 251 -13.16 7.52 1.36
C ILE A 251 -12.60 6.20 1.87
N ILE A 252 -11.36 6.25 2.35
CA ILE A 252 -10.65 5.14 2.99
C ILE A 252 -10.62 5.39 4.50
N ASP A 253 -11.12 4.44 5.30
CA ASP A 253 -10.90 4.38 6.75
C ASP A 253 -9.56 3.66 7.00
N LEU A 254 -8.61 4.33 7.64
CA LEU A 254 -7.31 3.76 8.02
C LEU A 254 -7.41 2.85 9.26
N GLY A 255 -8.60 2.75 9.86
CA GLY A 255 -8.91 1.95 11.04
C GLY A 255 -8.57 2.61 12.37
N ARG A 256 -7.76 3.66 12.36
CA ARG A 256 -7.39 4.48 13.53
C ARG A 256 -6.87 5.84 13.08
N SER A 257 -6.96 6.84 13.96
CA SER A 257 -6.34 8.14 13.73
C SER A 257 -4.81 8.01 13.81
N VAL A 258 -4.11 8.43 12.76
CA VAL A 258 -2.65 8.29 12.60
C VAL A 258 -2.06 9.50 11.87
N PRO A 259 -0.78 9.83 12.12
CA PRO A 259 -0.09 10.85 11.34
C PRO A 259 0.20 10.37 9.92
N VAL A 260 -0.19 11.18 8.94
CA VAL A 260 -0.05 10.96 7.49
C VAL A 260 0.71 12.16 6.89
N ASN A 261 1.60 11.91 5.93
CA ASN A 261 2.34 12.96 5.22
C ASN A 261 2.47 12.74 3.71
N ARG A 262 1.95 11.62 3.20
CA ARG A 262 1.92 11.33 1.77
C ARG A 262 0.71 10.48 1.41
N VAL A 263 0.09 10.80 0.27
CA VAL A 263 -0.95 9.99 -0.36
C VAL A 263 -0.61 9.86 -1.84
N SER A 264 -0.88 8.68 -2.39
CA SER A 264 -0.61 8.35 -3.78
C SER A 264 -1.69 7.44 -4.35
N THR A 265 -1.94 7.52 -5.64
CA THR A 265 -2.93 6.72 -6.35
C THR A 265 -2.39 6.27 -7.71
N PHE A 266 -2.88 5.14 -8.21
CA PHE A 266 -2.77 4.72 -9.60
C PHE A 266 -4.16 4.45 -10.16
N SER A 267 -4.52 5.20 -11.19
CA SER A 267 -5.83 5.17 -11.85
C SER A 267 -5.67 5.14 -13.37
N THR A 268 -6.79 5.05 -14.11
CA THR A 268 -6.78 5.11 -15.57
C THR A 268 -6.03 6.35 -16.07
N SER A 269 -4.97 6.11 -16.83
CA SER A 269 -4.11 7.14 -17.42
C SER A 269 -4.88 8.21 -18.19
N GLY A 270 -4.54 9.47 -17.96
CA GLY A 270 -5.00 10.67 -18.66
C GLY A 270 -5.48 11.75 -17.68
N SER A 271 -5.32 13.01 -18.10
CA SER A 271 -5.30 14.25 -17.31
C SER A 271 -6.44 14.46 -16.30
N ALA A 272 -6.46 13.72 -15.21
CA ALA A 272 -7.30 14.01 -14.05
C ALA A 272 -6.49 14.82 -13.03
N VAL A 273 -7.15 15.80 -12.39
CA VAL A 273 -6.63 16.41 -11.16
C VAL A 273 -7.19 15.61 -9.99
N VAL A 274 -6.33 15.18 -9.09
CA VAL A 274 -6.74 14.48 -7.86
C VAL A 274 -6.54 15.43 -6.70
N THR A 275 -7.61 15.65 -5.93
CA THR A 275 -7.58 16.43 -4.69
C THR A 275 -7.66 15.47 -3.51
N PHE A 276 -6.76 15.67 -2.55
CA PHE A 276 -6.59 14.79 -1.39
C PHE A 276 -6.99 15.52 -0.11
N TYR A 277 -7.69 14.82 0.77
CA TYR A 277 -8.12 15.30 2.07
C TYR A 277 -7.77 14.26 3.14
N VAL A 278 -7.42 14.75 4.33
CA VAL A 278 -7.28 13.93 5.54
C VAL A 278 -8.31 14.44 6.55
N LEU A 279 -9.15 13.55 7.04
CA LEU A 279 -10.26 13.86 7.93
C LEU A 279 -10.10 13.06 9.23
N ASP A 280 -10.36 13.68 10.37
CA ASP A 280 -10.33 13.00 11.67
C ASP A 280 -11.65 12.24 11.94
N ALA A 281 -12.77 12.83 11.52
CA ALA A 281 -14.11 12.25 11.66
C ALA A 281 -14.87 12.34 10.33
N LEU A 282 -15.85 11.45 10.15
CA LEU A 282 -16.80 11.55 9.05
C LEU A 282 -17.83 12.67 9.32
N PRO A 283 -18.49 13.19 8.28
CA PRO A 283 -19.54 14.19 8.45
C PRO A 283 -20.68 13.67 9.36
N ALA A 284 -21.14 14.50 10.30
CA ALA A 284 -22.03 14.13 11.40
C ALA A 284 -23.43 13.60 11.00
N ASP A 285 -23.86 13.81 9.76
CA ASP A 285 -25.09 13.26 9.18
C ASP A 285 -24.94 11.80 8.73
N ASN A 286 -23.75 11.20 8.89
CA ASN A 286 -23.56 9.76 8.78
C ASN A 286 -24.26 9.04 9.93
N THR A 287 -25.53 8.69 9.73
CA THR A 287 -26.39 8.02 10.72
C THR A 287 -26.00 6.57 11.05
N GLY A 288 -24.87 6.07 10.55
CA GLY A 288 -24.41 4.69 10.77
C GLY A 288 -25.23 3.62 10.04
N ASN A 289 -26.36 3.98 9.42
CA ASN A 289 -27.20 3.07 8.65
C ASN A 289 -26.38 2.44 7.50
N PRO A 290 -26.38 1.09 7.37
CA PRO A 290 -25.66 0.40 6.29
C PRO A 290 -26.16 0.75 4.87
N ALA A 291 -27.36 1.32 4.72
CA ALA A 291 -27.94 1.68 3.42
C ALA A 291 -27.86 3.19 3.09
N SER A 292 -27.38 4.03 4.03
CA SER A 292 -27.40 5.48 3.82
C SER A 292 -26.20 5.95 3.03
N ALA A 293 -26.46 6.66 1.94
CA ALA A 293 -25.45 7.46 1.24
C ALA A 293 -24.99 8.62 2.13
N LEU A 294 -23.70 8.93 2.09
CA LEU A 294 -23.12 10.12 2.69
C LEU A 294 -23.23 11.27 1.68
N ARG A 295 -23.78 12.41 2.10
CA ARG A 295 -23.88 13.60 1.25
C ARG A 295 -22.96 14.68 1.78
N ILE A 296 -22.10 15.19 0.91
CA ILE A 296 -21.20 16.30 1.22
C ILE A 296 -21.55 17.40 0.23
N ASP A 297 -22.29 18.40 0.68
CA ASP A 297 -22.60 19.56 -0.15
C ASP A 297 -21.33 20.35 -0.52
N SER A 298 -21.43 21.16 -1.58
CA SER A 298 -20.30 21.93 -2.10
C SER A 298 -19.68 22.89 -1.06
N GLN A 299 -20.49 23.48 -0.17
CA GLN A 299 -20.00 24.39 0.87
C GLN A 299 -19.20 23.62 1.93
N ARG A 300 -19.66 22.43 2.31
CA ARG A 300 -19.00 21.56 3.27
C ARG A 300 -17.71 20.98 2.70
N LEU A 301 -17.73 20.54 1.44
CA LEU A 301 -16.51 20.08 0.76
C LEU A 301 -15.47 21.20 0.69
N ALA A 302 -15.88 22.44 0.38
CA ALA A 302 -15.01 23.61 0.36
C ALA A 302 -14.45 23.97 1.75
N ALA A 303 -15.14 23.59 2.83
CA ALA A 303 -14.67 23.79 4.20
C ALA A 303 -13.62 22.75 4.64
N PHE A 304 -13.50 21.62 3.93
CA PHE A 304 -12.47 20.63 4.24
C PHE A 304 -11.09 21.15 3.85
N LYS A 305 -10.15 21.02 4.78
CA LYS A 305 -8.74 21.34 4.51
C LYS A 305 -8.18 20.32 3.53
N THR A 306 -7.82 20.77 2.33
CA THR A 306 -7.05 19.95 1.38
C THR A 306 -5.63 19.78 1.91
N VAL A 307 -5.10 18.56 1.81
CA VAL A 307 -3.67 18.31 2.09
C VAL A 307 -2.83 18.46 0.83
N GLY A 308 -3.44 18.40 -0.35
CA GLY A 308 -2.80 18.68 -1.62
C GLY A 308 -3.70 18.34 -2.81
N ALA A 309 -3.29 18.80 -3.99
CA ALA A 309 -3.85 18.38 -5.26
C ALA A 309 -2.72 18.24 -6.29
N SER A 310 -2.85 17.29 -7.22
CA SER A 310 -1.89 17.12 -8.30
C SER A 310 -2.57 16.54 -9.55
N SER A 311 -2.05 16.88 -10.72
CA SER A 311 -2.50 16.35 -12.00
C SER A 311 -1.78 15.06 -12.36
N ASP A 312 -2.48 14.17 -13.04
CA ASP A 312 -1.88 13.06 -13.78
C ASP A 312 -1.02 13.59 -14.94
N ASP A 313 0.22 13.09 -15.05
CA ASP A 313 1.15 13.37 -16.14
C ASP A 313 0.91 12.50 -17.39
N GLY A 314 -0.15 11.69 -17.37
CA GLY A 314 -0.50 10.72 -18.39
C GLY A 314 -0.11 9.30 -18.01
N SER A 315 0.58 9.08 -16.89
CA SER A 315 0.90 7.74 -16.38
C SER A 315 -0.25 7.09 -15.61
N GLY A 316 -1.23 7.87 -15.15
CA GLY A 316 -2.25 7.46 -14.20
C GLY A 316 -1.78 7.51 -12.75
N ARG A 317 -0.52 7.85 -12.49
CA ARG A 317 0.08 7.84 -11.15
C ARG A 317 0.16 9.25 -10.60
N VAL A 318 -0.46 9.47 -9.45
CA VAL A 318 -0.47 10.79 -8.80
C VAL A 318 -0.07 10.62 -7.34
N ALA A 319 0.78 11.52 -6.84
CA ALA A 319 1.13 11.54 -5.43
C ALA A 319 1.36 12.96 -4.92
N VAL A 320 1.04 13.18 -3.66
CA VAL A 320 1.30 14.43 -2.94
C VAL A 320 2.05 14.13 -1.65
N ASN A 321 3.06 14.95 -1.36
CA ASN A 321 3.69 15.03 -0.04
C ASN A 321 3.20 16.32 0.62
N PHE A 322 2.94 16.27 1.92
CA PHE A 322 2.40 17.40 2.66
C PHE A 322 2.91 17.38 4.10
N GLU A 323 2.65 18.47 4.83
CA GLU A 323 2.96 18.54 6.26
C GLU A 323 2.22 17.46 7.03
N GLU A 324 2.88 16.84 8.01
CA GLU A 324 2.29 15.77 8.81
C GLU A 324 0.93 16.19 9.38
N THR A 325 -0.10 15.47 8.98
CA THR A 325 -1.49 15.72 9.35
C THR A 325 -2.05 14.45 9.98
N THR A 326 -2.61 14.56 11.17
CA THR A 326 -3.25 13.43 11.85
C THR A 326 -4.69 13.30 11.38
N GLY A 327 -5.11 12.09 11.06
CA GLY A 327 -6.51 11.77 10.76
C GLY A 327 -6.73 10.28 10.62
N ARG A 328 -8.01 9.90 10.60
CA ARG A 328 -8.45 8.51 10.44
C ARG A 328 -8.87 8.19 9.01
N TYR A 329 -9.43 9.17 8.32
CA TYR A 329 -9.99 8.99 6.98
C TYR A 329 -9.18 9.74 5.94
N VAL A 330 -9.02 9.12 4.77
CA VAL A 330 -8.44 9.79 3.59
C VAL A 330 -9.51 9.81 2.51
N MET A 331 -9.81 10.99 2.00
CA MET A 331 -10.73 11.17 0.87
C MET A 331 -9.95 11.63 -0.35
N LEU A 332 -10.26 11.00 -1.49
CA LEU A 332 -9.73 11.35 -2.79
C LEU A 332 -10.91 11.76 -3.67
N VAL A 333 -10.77 12.87 -4.37
CA VAL A 333 -11.73 13.34 -5.38
C VAL A 333 -10.97 13.55 -6.68
N TRP A 334 -11.35 12.81 -7.71
CA TRP A 334 -10.81 12.93 -9.05
C TRP A 334 -11.68 13.90 -9.86
N THR A 335 -11.02 14.82 -10.56
CA THR A 335 -11.63 15.74 -11.52
C THR A 335 -11.04 15.45 -12.89
N PRO A 336 -11.66 14.55 -13.69
CA PRO A 336 -11.20 14.25 -15.04
C PRO A 336 -11.27 15.49 -15.94
N SER A 337 -10.22 15.76 -16.75
CA SER A 337 -10.25 16.85 -17.75
C SER A 337 -11.32 16.68 -18.83
N THR A 338 -11.66 15.43 -19.12
CA THR A 338 -12.70 15.02 -20.05
C THR A 338 -13.44 13.84 -19.41
N GLN A 339 -14.75 13.76 -19.66
CA GLN A 339 -15.54 12.64 -19.19
C GLN A 339 -14.96 11.34 -19.80
N LYS A 340 -14.56 10.41 -18.94
CA LYS A 340 -14.00 9.13 -19.32
C LYS A 340 -15.02 8.03 -19.02
N GLU A 341 -15.43 7.31 -20.04
CA GLU A 341 -16.42 6.22 -19.88
C GLU A 341 -15.93 5.11 -18.96
N ASN A 342 -14.61 4.91 -18.84
CA ASN A 342 -14.01 3.80 -18.10
C ASN A 342 -13.00 4.29 -17.06
N PHE A 343 -13.35 5.28 -16.24
CA PHE A 343 -12.47 5.72 -15.16
C PHE A 343 -12.41 4.66 -14.05
N SER A 344 -11.21 4.13 -13.79
CA SER A 344 -10.96 3.16 -12.73
C SER A 344 -9.75 3.53 -11.90
N VAL A 345 -9.77 3.10 -10.64
CA VAL A 345 -8.68 3.25 -9.68
C VAL A 345 -8.17 1.86 -9.33
N ALA A 346 -6.90 1.62 -9.59
CA ALA A 346 -6.25 0.36 -9.28
C ALA A 346 -5.71 0.36 -7.84
N GLU A 347 -5.09 1.45 -7.39
CA GLU A 347 -4.41 1.49 -6.09
C GLU A 347 -4.48 2.88 -5.46
N ILE A 348 -4.60 2.90 -4.14
CA ILE A 348 -4.52 4.05 -3.25
C ILE A 348 -3.60 3.64 -2.11
N ALA A 349 -2.58 4.44 -1.86
CA ALA A 349 -1.66 4.22 -0.74
C ALA A 349 -1.51 5.50 0.08
N VAL A 350 -1.37 5.30 1.38
CA VAL A 350 -1.30 6.36 2.39
C VAL A 350 -0.10 6.08 3.28
N PHE A 351 0.74 7.09 3.52
CA PHE A 351 1.97 6.95 4.27
C PHE A 351 2.08 8.00 5.37
N GLY A 352 2.65 7.58 6.50
CA GLY A 352 3.05 8.47 7.59
C GLY A 352 4.54 8.76 7.59
N PRO A 353 5.01 9.60 8.54
CA PRO A 353 6.43 9.88 8.72
C PRO A 353 7.26 8.61 8.97
N ALA A 354 8.54 8.67 8.57
CA ALA A 354 9.50 7.57 8.72
C ALA A 354 9.69 7.10 10.18
N SER A 355 9.40 7.96 11.16
CA SER A 355 9.34 7.60 12.58
C SER A 355 8.34 6.47 12.85
N ASN A 356 7.20 6.43 12.16
CA ASN A 356 6.19 5.39 12.31
C ASN A 356 6.71 4.01 11.88
N ALA A 357 7.50 3.95 10.80
CA ALA A 357 8.13 2.71 10.36
C ALA A 357 9.14 2.18 11.39
N ARG A 358 9.87 3.08 12.07
CA ARG A 358 10.77 2.72 13.18
C ARG A 358 10.00 2.25 14.42
N LEU A 359 8.86 2.86 14.74
CA LEU A 359 8.02 2.46 15.87
C LEU A 359 7.37 1.08 15.66
N LEU A 360 6.97 0.75 14.42
CA LEU A 360 6.50 -0.59 14.06
C LEU A 360 7.61 -1.65 14.23
N ALA A 361 8.86 -1.30 13.88
CA ALA A 361 10.01 -2.18 14.07
C ALA A 361 10.47 -2.29 15.54
N ALA A 362 10.27 -1.25 16.35
CA ALA A 362 10.65 -1.24 17.77
C ALA A 362 9.62 -1.95 18.67
N ASN A 363 8.32 -1.82 18.37
CA ASN A 363 7.24 -2.42 19.18
C ASN A 363 7.15 -3.95 19.07
N THR A 364 7.93 -4.59 18.19
CA THR A 364 8.07 -6.06 18.13
C THR A 364 9.24 -6.60 18.96
N GLY A 365 10.05 -5.73 19.57
CA GLY A 365 11.11 -6.13 20.53
C GLY A 365 10.61 -6.49 21.93
N GLY A 366 9.30 -6.39 22.20
CA GLY A 366 8.69 -6.60 23.51
C GLY A 366 8.44 -8.06 23.92
N ASN A 367 8.48 -9.02 22.99
CA ASN A 367 8.43 -10.44 23.34
C ASN A 367 9.84 -11.02 23.46
N ARG A 368 10.52 -10.68 24.57
CA ARG A 368 11.60 -11.51 25.10
C ARG A 368 10.95 -12.75 25.72
N SER A 369 10.89 -13.84 24.96
CA SER A 369 10.72 -15.17 25.55
C SER A 369 11.97 -15.48 26.36
N ASP A 370 11.74 -15.91 27.59
CA ASP A 370 12.72 -16.23 28.63
C ASP A 370 13.82 -17.20 28.16
N ASP A 371 14.99 -16.67 27.81
CA ASP A 371 16.23 -17.44 27.88
C ASP A 371 16.82 -17.28 29.28
N LYS A 372 16.61 -18.32 30.10
CA LYS A 372 17.19 -18.49 31.43
C LYS A 372 18.71 -18.36 31.36
N THR A 373 19.23 -17.22 31.79
CA THR A 373 20.60 -17.14 32.30
C THR A 373 20.53 -16.91 33.79
N VAL A 374 20.80 -17.98 34.53
CA VAL A 374 21.02 -17.98 35.97
C VAL A 374 22.22 -17.07 36.26
N ARG A 375 21.98 -15.94 36.92
CA ARG A 375 22.99 -15.26 37.72
C ARG A 375 22.39 -14.86 39.05
N ASP A 376 22.78 -15.64 40.04
CA ASP A 376 22.77 -15.31 41.46
C ASP A 376 23.44 -13.94 41.67
N SER A 377 22.75 -13.02 42.35
CA SER A 377 23.36 -11.95 43.16
C SER A 377 22.29 -11.28 44.01
N LYS A 378 22.27 -11.74 45.25
CA LYS A 378 21.95 -11.09 46.52
C LYS A 378 22.01 -9.55 46.50
N ASP A 379 21.08 -8.97 47.26
CA ASP A 379 21.11 -7.70 48.00
C ASP A 379 20.24 -6.49 47.57
N THR A 380 19.16 -6.36 48.36
CA THR A 380 18.64 -5.19 49.11
C THR A 380 18.02 -3.93 48.46
N LYS A 381 16.80 -3.65 49.00
CA LYS A 381 16.15 -2.36 49.34
C LYS A 381 15.22 -1.67 48.31
N ASP A 382 13.94 -2.01 48.44
CA ASP A 382 12.86 -1.14 48.97
C ASP A 382 12.94 0.37 48.66
N PHE A 383 12.07 0.83 47.75
CA PHE A 383 11.40 2.14 47.85
C PHE A 383 10.04 2.06 47.13
N SER A 384 9.01 1.84 47.94
CA SER A 384 7.62 2.17 47.63
C SER A 384 7.35 3.65 47.93
N LYS A 385 6.37 4.25 47.23
CA LYS A 385 5.82 5.64 47.34
C LYS A 385 6.50 6.62 46.37
N GLU A 386 5.85 7.42 45.52
CA GLU A 386 4.55 8.10 45.54
C GLU A 386 4.21 8.54 44.10
N ILE A 387 2.97 8.37 43.64
CA ILE A 387 2.42 9.02 42.43
C ILE A 387 1.31 9.97 42.88
N PRO A 388 1.42 11.28 42.62
CA PRO A 388 0.26 12.18 42.47
C PRO A 388 0.18 12.59 40.99
N GLY A 389 -0.95 12.71 40.32
CA GLY A 389 -2.36 12.80 40.68
C GLY A 389 -3.04 13.32 39.41
N GLU A 390 -4.17 12.73 39.03
CA GLU A 390 -4.93 13.05 37.82
C GLU A 390 -5.30 14.54 37.71
N GLY A 391 -5.09 15.11 36.52
CA GLY A 391 -5.65 16.38 36.06
C GLY A 391 -6.63 16.12 34.90
N PRO A 392 -7.52 17.08 34.58
CA PRO A 392 -8.92 16.80 34.26
C PRO A 392 -9.15 16.31 32.82
N ALA A 393 -10.20 15.49 32.70
CA ALA A 393 -10.71 14.89 31.48
C ALA A 393 -10.94 15.94 30.38
N GLU A 394 -10.19 15.81 29.28
CA GLU A 394 -10.58 16.35 28.00
C GLU A 394 -11.80 15.58 27.51
N GLU A 395 -12.85 16.34 27.24
CA GLU A 395 -14.15 15.95 26.75
C GLU A 395 -13.99 15.14 25.45
N GLN A 396 -14.06 13.81 25.56
CA GLN A 396 -14.00 12.90 24.42
C GLN A 396 -15.20 13.17 23.51
N ALA A 397 -14.92 13.65 22.30
CA ALA A 397 -15.85 13.57 21.18
C ALA A 397 -16.36 12.13 21.03
N PRO A 398 -17.60 11.89 20.55
CA PRO A 398 -18.17 10.56 20.47
C PRO A 398 -17.25 9.63 19.68
N ALA A 399 -16.70 8.61 20.35
CA ALA A 399 -15.78 7.67 19.74
C ALA A 399 -16.51 6.89 18.63
N GLU A 400 -16.26 7.25 17.36
CA GLU A 400 -16.61 6.39 16.23
C GLU A 400 -15.88 5.06 16.41
N GLY A 401 -16.65 3.96 16.52
CA GLY A 401 -16.13 2.63 16.84
C GLY A 401 -14.99 2.17 15.91
N PRO A 402 -14.21 1.16 16.32
CA PRO A 402 -13.14 0.60 15.50
C PRO A 402 -13.69 0.14 14.14
N ALA A 403 -12.86 0.20 13.09
CA ALA A 403 -13.25 -0.32 11.78
C ALA A 403 -13.79 -1.75 11.90
N PRO A 404 -14.85 -2.11 11.14
CA PRO A 404 -15.42 -3.45 11.21
C PRO A 404 -14.37 -4.53 10.87
N GLU A 405 -14.07 -5.40 11.84
CA GLU A 405 -13.29 -6.60 11.59
C GLU A 405 -14.10 -7.59 10.75
N LEU A 406 -13.43 -8.52 10.06
CA LEU A 406 -14.15 -9.64 9.45
C LEU A 406 -14.93 -10.39 10.54
N PRO A 407 -16.15 -10.88 10.23
CA PRO A 407 -16.85 -11.79 11.12
C PRO A 407 -15.96 -12.98 11.48
N ARG A 408 -15.92 -13.36 12.76
CA ARG A 408 -15.16 -14.55 13.20
C ARG A 408 -15.71 -15.79 12.47
N PRO A 409 -14.85 -16.69 11.96
CA PRO A 409 -15.32 -17.92 11.36
C PRO A 409 -16.07 -18.75 12.43
N PRO A 410 -17.12 -19.50 12.04
CA PRO A 410 -17.81 -20.38 12.98
C PRO A 410 -16.84 -21.45 13.50
N PRO A 411 -17.02 -21.94 14.74
CA PRO A 411 -16.21 -23.04 15.26
C PRO A 411 -16.33 -24.25 14.33
N PHE A 412 -15.20 -24.89 14.01
CA PHE A 412 -15.17 -26.09 13.17
C PHE A 412 -16.03 -27.18 13.81
N VAL A 413 -17.14 -27.53 13.16
CA VAL A 413 -17.89 -28.75 13.48
C VAL A 413 -17.23 -29.88 12.70
N PHE A 414 -16.54 -30.78 13.39
CA PHE A 414 -16.06 -32.03 12.79
C PHE A 414 -17.27 -32.79 12.25
N ILE A 415 -17.39 -32.89 10.93
CA ILE A 415 -18.30 -33.83 10.28
C ILE A 415 -17.64 -35.21 10.40
N PRO A 416 -18.22 -36.17 11.16
CA PRO A 416 -17.67 -37.51 11.24
C PRO A 416 -17.66 -38.13 9.84
N LYS A 417 -16.52 -38.69 9.46
CA LYS A 417 -16.32 -39.41 8.21
C LYS A 417 -17.28 -40.61 8.18
N VAL A 418 -18.32 -40.56 7.36
CA VAL A 418 -19.20 -41.70 7.13
C VAL A 418 -18.41 -42.73 6.34
N VAL A 419 -18.10 -43.86 6.95
CA VAL A 419 -17.45 -44.99 6.29
C VAL A 419 -18.47 -45.63 5.35
N PRO A 420 -18.15 -45.85 4.06
CA PRO A 420 -19.04 -46.57 3.16
C PRO A 420 -19.17 -48.01 3.64
N THR A 421 -20.38 -48.43 4.01
CA THR A 421 -20.72 -49.85 4.13
C THR A 421 -21.18 -50.32 2.75
N SER A 422 -20.28 -50.99 2.02
CA SER A 422 -20.66 -51.72 0.80
C SER A 422 -21.43 -53.00 1.19
N PRO A 423 -22.51 -53.36 0.45
CA PRO A 423 -23.13 -54.68 0.54
C PRO A 423 -22.29 -55.78 -0.11
#